data_AF-A0A428MXK5-F1
#
_entry.id   AF-A0A428MXK5-F1
#
_cell.length_a   1.000
_cell.length_b   1.000
_cell.length_c   1.000
_cell.angle_alpha   90.00
_cell.angle_beta   90.00
_cell.angle_gamma   90.00
#
_symmetry.space_group_name_H-M   'P 1'
#
loop_
_entity.id
_entity.type
_entity.pdbx_description
1 polymer ?
#
loop_
_entity_poly.entity_id
_entity_poly.type
_entity_poly.pdbx_seq_one_letter_code
_entity_poly.pdbx_strand_id
1 'polypeptide(L)' 'MAKKKTKPAVGLASSIILMSWGAYRLSTGSFSSNLWIVPMVLMVTGFIGGIANLLYFFRRKKTE' A
#
# COMPACT_ATOMS: atom_id res chain seq x y z
N MET A 1 8.39 15.04 23.97
CA MET A 1 8.80 14.75 22.56
C MET A 1 7.88 13.65 22.02
N ALA A 2 6.74 14.03 21.41
CA ALA A 2 5.70 13.08 21.01
C ALA A 2 6.23 12.08 19.98
N LYS A 3 5.94 10.79 20.23
CA LYS A 3 6.45 9.61 19.54
C LYS A 3 6.34 9.73 18.01
N LYS A 4 7.44 10.10 17.32
CA LYS A 4 7.55 10.15 15.84
C LYS A 4 7.53 8.75 15.16
N LYS A 5 7.03 7.71 15.84
CA LYS A 5 6.94 6.32 15.32
C LYS A 5 5.62 6.01 14.60
N THR A 6 4.59 6.85 14.73
CA THR A 6 3.24 6.58 14.17
C THR A 6 3.16 6.79 12.65
N LYS A 7 4.02 7.63 12.07
CA LYS A 7 3.98 7.98 10.63
C LYS A 7 4.17 6.77 9.67
N PRO A 8 5.15 5.87 9.88
CA PRO A 8 5.27 4.68 9.03
C PRO A 8 4.16 3.66 9.28
N ALA A 9 3.63 3.52 10.49
CA ALA A 9 2.56 2.56 10.74
C ALA A 9 1.28 2.89 9.97
N VAL A 10 0.90 4.17 9.92
CA VAL A 10 -0.29 4.64 9.18
C VAL A 10 -0.12 4.43 7.68
N GLY A 11 1.07 4.73 7.13
CA GLY A 11 1.36 4.50 5.71
C GLY A 11 1.31 3.03 5.29
N LEU A 12 1.75 2.11 6.16
CA LEU A 12 1.70 0.67 5.90
C LEU A 12 0.25 0.18 5.96
N ALA A 13 -0.52 0.61 6.95
CA ALA A 13 -1.92 0.25 7.07
C ALA A 13 -2.75 0.72 5.85
N SER A 14 -2.55 1.95 5.39
CA SER A 14 -3.22 2.46 4.18
C SER A 14 -2.83 1.70 2.92
N SER A 15 -1.54 1.36 2.76
CA SER A 15 -1.07 0.56 1.63
C SER A 15 -1.69 -0.83 1.61
N ILE A 16 -1.78 -1.50 2.77
CA ILE A 16 -2.39 -2.83 2.89
C ILE A 16 -3.87 -2.78 2.49
N ILE A 17 -4.62 -1.79 2.98
CA ILE A 17 -6.05 -1.62 2.66
C ILE A 17 -6.26 -1.43 1.15
N LEU A 18 -5.45 -0.58 0.51
CA LEU A 18 -5.52 -0.34 -0.94
C LEU A 18 -5.20 -1.59 -1.75
N MET A 19 -4.19 -2.36 -1.32
CA MET A 19 -3.77 -3.59 -1.99
C MET A 19 -4.84 -4.68 -1.86
N SER A 20 -5.40 -4.87 -0.65
CA SER A 20 -6.47 -5.84 -0.40
C SER A 20 -7.75 -5.50 -1.14
N TRP A 21 -8.13 -4.21 -1.18
CA TRP A 21 -9.30 -3.76 -1.92
C TRP A 21 -9.14 -3.92 -3.44
N GLY A 22 -7.98 -3.55 -3.97
CA GLY A 22 -7.64 -3.75 -5.39
C GLY A 22 -7.68 -5.22 -5.78
N ALA A 23 -7.07 -6.10 -4.97
CA ALA A 23 -7.08 -7.55 -5.16
C ALA A 23 -8.50 -8.14 -5.11
N TYR A 24 -9.30 -7.73 -4.13
CA TYR A 24 -10.69 -8.20 -4.00
C TYR A 24 -11.51 -7.83 -5.24
N ARG A 25 -11.43 -6.58 -5.70
CA ARG A 25 -12.14 -6.12 -6.89
C ARG A 25 -11.69 -6.80 -8.19
N LEU A 26 -10.39 -7.08 -8.32
CA LEU A 26 -9.86 -7.88 -9.43
C LEU A 26 -10.36 -9.32 -9.38
N SER A 27 -10.52 -9.89 -8.19
CA SER A 27 -10.98 -11.28 -8.01
C SER A 27 -12.48 -11.46 -8.20
N THR A 28 -13.31 -10.44 -7.93
CA THR A 28 -14.78 -10.56 -7.97
C THR A 28 -15.45 -9.88 -9.16
N GLY A 29 -14.71 -9.14 -9.99
CA GLY A 29 -15.26 -8.40 -11.13
C GLY A 29 -15.22 -9.18 -12.44
N SER A 30 -16.36 -9.26 -13.15
CA SER A 30 -16.41 -9.73 -14.54
C SER A 30 -15.52 -8.87 -15.45
N PHE A 31 -14.82 -9.49 -16.41
CA PHE A 31 -13.89 -8.83 -17.34
C PHE A 31 -14.57 -7.69 -18.12
N SER A 32 -14.39 -6.45 -17.67
CA SER A 32 -14.73 -5.25 -18.40
C SER A 32 -13.55 -4.29 -18.32
N SER A 33 -12.93 -4.03 -19.48
CA SER A 33 -11.60 -3.41 -19.58
C SER A 33 -11.49 -2.06 -18.88
N ASN A 34 -12.56 -1.25 -18.83
CA ASN A 34 -12.56 0.05 -18.16
C ASN A 34 -12.69 -0.04 -16.63
N LEU A 35 -13.37 -1.07 -16.11
CA LEU A 35 -13.57 -1.24 -14.66
C LEU A 35 -12.34 -1.80 -13.95
N TRP A 36 -11.40 -2.39 -14.69
CA TRP A 36 -10.18 -2.98 -14.16
C TRP A 36 -9.02 -1.99 -13.96
N ILE A 37 -9.02 -0.85 -14.66
CA ILE A 37 -7.98 0.19 -14.53
C ILE A 37 -7.94 0.74 -13.11
N VAL A 38 -9.10 1.04 -12.51
CA VAL A 38 -9.19 1.61 -11.16
C VAL A 38 -8.58 0.68 -10.10
N PRO A 39 -8.98 -0.60 -9.97
CA PRO A 39 -8.36 -1.50 -9.01
C PRO A 39 -6.89 -1.79 -9.32
N MET A 40 -6.47 -1.82 -10.58
CA MET A 40 -5.04 -1.93 -10.94
C MET A 40 -4.22 -0.75 -10.40
N VAL A 41 -4.67 0.48 -10.63
CA VAL A 41 -3.97 1.68 -10.16
C VAL A 41 -3.90 1.67 -8.64
N LEU A 42 -4.99 1.35 -7.94
CA LEU A 42 -4.99 1.25 -6.47
C LEU A 42 -4.03 0.17 -5.96
N MET A 43 -3.93 -0.96 -6.66
CA MET A 43 -3.00 -2.04 -6.30
C MET A 43 -1.54 -1.59 -6.48
N VAL A 44 -1.21 -0.97 -7.62
CA VAL A 44 0.14 -0.48 -7.94
C VAL A 44 0.54 0.64 -6.98
N THR A 45 -0.33 1.62 -6.74
CA THR A 45 -0.07 2.71 -5.79
C THR A 45 0.09 2.18 -4.37
N GLY A 46 -0.76 1.23 -3.93
CA GLY A 46 -0.65 0.56 -2.64
C GLY A 46 0.69 -0.17 -2.48
N PHE A 47 1.12 -0.89 -3.52
CA PHE A 47 2.39 -1.62 -3.55
C PHE A 47 3.61 -0.70 -3.49
N ILE A 48 3.64 0.38 -4.28
CA ILE A 48 4.72 1.39 -4.25
C ILE A 48 4.81 2.03 -2.86
N GLY A 49 3.67 2.42 -2.28
CA GLY A 49 3.61 2.97 -0.92
C GLY A 49 4.11 1.97 0.14
N GLY A 50 3.76 0.69 0.00
CA GLY A 50 4.20 -0.38 0.88
C GLY A 50 5.71 -0.59 0.83
N ILE A 51 6.29 -0.69 -0.37
CA ILE A 51 7.74 -0.84 -0.57
C ILE A 51 8.49 0.39 -0.07
N ALA A 52 8.04 1.60 -0.38
CA ALA A 52 8.68 2.83 0.07
C ALA A 52 8.75 2.90 1.61
N ASN A 53 7.68 2.50 2.28
CA ASN A 53 7.60 2.49 3.72
C ASN A 53 8.42 1.36 4.36
N LEU A 54 8.45 0.19 3.71
CA LEU A 54 9.30 -0.94 4.09
C LEU A 54 10.79 -0.55 3.98
N LEU A 55 11.20 0.08 2.88
CA LEU A 55 12.55 0.62 2.70
C LEU A 55 12.89 1.69 3.73
N TYR A 56 11.94 2.58 4.06
CA TYR A 56 12.13 3.58 5.12
C TYR A 56 12.36 2.92 6.50
N PHE A 57 11.58 1.87 6.81
CA PHE A 57 11.73 1.11 8.04
C PHE A 57 13.09 0.40 8.12
N PHE A 58 13.51 -0.28 7.04
CA PHE A 58 14.82 -0.94 6.97
C PHE A 58 15.99 0.04 7.04
N ARG A 59 15.88 1.21 6.39
CA ARG A 59 16.92 2.26 6.48
C ARG A 59 17.04 2.80 7.89
N ARG A 60 15.93 3.04 8.60
CA ARG A 60 15.97 3.43 10.03
C ARG A 60 16.63 2.38 10.91
N LYS A 61 16.30 1.11 10.70
CA LYS A 61 16.83 -0.01 11.50
C LYS A 61 18.34 -0.26 11.29
N LYS A 62 18.92 0.26 10.21
CA LYS A 62 20.37 0.17 9.92
C LYS A 62 21.17 1.35 10.51
N THR A 63 20.49 2.40 10.97
CA THR A 63 21.12 3.62 11.53
C THR A 63 21.05 3.67 13.06
N GLU A 64 20.20 2.84 13.69
CA GLU A 64 20.25 2.52 15.13
C GLU A 64 21.23 1.36 15.37
#